data_AF-X5S5H6-F1
#
_entry.id   AF-X5S5H6-F1
#
_cell.length_a   1.000
_cell.length_b   1.000
_cell.length_c   1.000
_cell.angle_alpha   90.00
_cell.angle_beta   90.00
_cell.angle_gamma   90.00
#
_symmetry.space_group_name_H-M   'P 1'
#
loop_
_entity.id
_entity.type
_entity.pdbx_description
1 polymer ?
#
loop_
_entity_poly.entity_id
_entity_poly.type
_entity_poly.pdbx_seq_one_letter_code
_entity_poly.pdbx_strand_id
1 'polypeptide(L)'
;MTDVADLVDRVRSFGANIVLDDNALRVVNGQKLPSAARSYIAKHGKAIADYLGSDENIEFEERAAIIDFDGRAPREWAEQFARYLSATKPSGVSEMDWSWFLTTCGRMIDEAPGVAV
;
A
#
# COMPACT_ATOMS: atom_id res chain seq x y z
N MET A 1 11.16 -2.95 25.35
CA MET A 1 11.11 -1.82 24.41
C MET A 1 9.77 -1.95 23.71
N THR A 2 8.94 -0.92 23.70
CA THR A 2 7.69 -0.99 22.91
C THR A 2 8.10 -1.08 21.45
N ASP A 3 7.64 -2.13 20.77
CA ASP A 3 7.89 -2.30 19.34
C ASP A 3 7.28 -1.12 18.58
N VAL A 4 7.96 -0.64 17.55
CA VAL A 4 7.43 0.45 16.71
C VAL A 4 6.16 -0.02 15.99
N ALA A 5 6.08 -1.32 15.67
CA ALA A 5 4.87 -1.95 15.14
C ALA A 5 3.68 -1.78 16.11
N ASP A 6 3.86 -2.15 17.39
CA ASP A 6 2.82 -2.00 18.43
C ASP A 6 2.34 -0.54 18.57
N LEU A 7 3.26 0.42 18.40
CA LEU A 7 2.91 1.84 18.44
C LEU A 7 2.02 2.24 17.25
N VAL A 8 2.36 1.78 16.04
CA VAL A 8 1.58 2.07 14.83
C VAL A 8 0.19 1.42 14.94
N ASP A 9 0.12 0.16 15.36
CA ASP A 9 -1.14 -0.55 15.57
C ASP A 9 -2.01 0.11 16.62
N ARG A 10 -1.39 0.60 17.71
CA ARG A 10 -2.13 1.32 18.74
C ARG A 10 -2.69 2.64 18.21
N VAL A 11 -1.96 3.39 17.38
CA VAL A 11 -2.48 4.58 16.71
C VAL A 11 -3.67 4.23 15.82
N ARG A 12 -3.59 3.12 15.07
CA ARG A 12 -4.66 2.58 14.22
C ARG A 12 -5.91 2.18 15.00
N SER A 13 -5.75 1.62 16.19
CA SER A 13 -6.89 1.26 17.06
C SER A 13 -7.74 2.46 17.51
N PHE A 14 -7.18 3.68 17.51
CA PHE A 14 -7.94 4.91 17.76
C PHE A 14 -8.64 5.45 16.49
N GLY A 15 -8.49 4.79 15.35
CA GLY A 15 -8.98 5.24 14.05
C GLY A 15 -8.17 6.41 13.46
N ALA A 16 -6.92 6.56 13.91
CA ALA A 16 -5.90 7.44 13.34
C ALA A 16 -4.84 6.62 12.60
N ASN A 17 -3.97 7.23 11.80
CA ASN A 17 -2.87 6.51 11.15
C ASN A 17 -1.61 7.38 11.11
N ILE A 18 -0.45 6.74 10.97
CA ILE A 18 0.81 7.42 10.64
C ILE A 18 1.22 6.94 9.26
N VAL A 19 1.44 7.88 8.34
CA VAL A 19 1.87 7.59 6.97
C VAL A 19 3.19 8.31 6.69
N LEU A 20 4.00 7.73 5.81
CA LEU A 20 5.17 8.37 5.23
C LEU A 20 4.75 8.98 3.88
N ASP A 21 4.78 10.30 3.79
CA ASP A 21 4.34 11.10 2.64
C ASP A 21 5.51 11.98 2.19
N ASP A 22 6.04 11.77 0.97
CA ASP A 22 7.23 12.46 0.43
C ASP A 22 8.38 12.62 1.46
N ASN A 23 8.71 11.53 2.14
CA ASN A 23 9.78 11.46 3.15
C ASN A 23 9.50 12.19 4.48
N ALA A 24 8.25 12.60 4.72
CA ALA A 24 7.80 13.19 5.98
C ALA A 24 6.71 12.33 6.65
N LEU A 25 6.76 12.23 7.97
CA LEU A 25 5.69 11.57 8.72
C LEU A 25 4.47 12.48 8.84
N ARG A 26 3.31 11.95 8.49
CA ARG A 26 2.02 12.62 8.61
C ARG A 26 1.07 11.77 9.46
N VAL A 27 0.41 12.43 10.41
CA VAL A 27 -0.64 11.78 11.23
C VAL A 27 -2.01 12.07 10.62
N VAL A 28 -2.66 11.03 10.10
CA VAL A 28 -4.03 11.07 9.58
C VAL A 28 -5.00 10.90 10.74
N ASN A 29 -6.07 11.71 10.76
CA ASN A 29 -7.08 11.69 11.83
C ASN A 29 -6.52 11.87 13.26
N GLY A 30 -5.43 12.64 13.41
CA GLY A 30 -4.74 12.83 14.68
C GLY A 30 -5.59 13.45 15.80
N GLN A 31 -6.76 14.02 15.50
CA GLN A 31 -7.74 14.47 16.50
C GLN A 31 -8.35 13.33 17.32
N LYS A 32 -8.30 12.08 16.83
CA LYS A 32 -8.78 10.90 17.57
C LYS A 32 -7.77 10.36 18.58
N LEU A 33 -6.53 10.88 18.56
CA LEU A 33 -5.48 10.44 19.46
C LEU A 33 -5.52 11.18 20.80
N PRO A 34 -5.07 10.54 21.89
CA PRO A 34 -4.84 11.22 23.15
C PRO A 34 -3.87 12.40 22.99
N SER A 35 -4.04 13.45 23.80
CA SER A 35 -3.22 14.67 23.74
C SER A 35 -1.70 14.41 23.87
N ALA A 36 -1.33 13.39 24.66
CA ALA A 36 0.07 12.98 24.85
C ALA A 36 0.67 12.20 23.66
N ALA A 37 -0.15 11.68 22.74
CA ALA A 37 0.29 10.82 21.65
C ALA A 37 1.20 11.55 20.65
N ARG A 38 0.92 12.83 20.36
CA ARG A 38 1.72 13.62 19.41
C ARG A 38 3.18 13.75 19.83
N SER A 39 3.43 14.08 21.10
CA SER A 39 4.80 14.18 21.63
C SER A 39 5.52 12.83 21.61
N TYR A 40 4.78 11.74 21.85
CA TYR A 40 5.33 10.40 21.79
C TYR A 40 5.69 10.00 20.35
N ILE A 41 4.80 10.22 19.38
CA ILE A 41 5.05 9.98 17.95
C ILE A 41 6.26 10.78 17.47
N ALA A 42 6.34 12.07 17.83
CA ALA A 42 7.48 12.92 17.46
C ALA A 42 8.81 12.39 18.02
N LYS A 43 8.82 11.92 19.28
CA LYS A 43 10.01 11.34 19.92
C LYS A 43 10.50 10.07 19.20
N HIS A 44 9.59 9.29 18.63
CA HIS A 44 9.88 8.03 17.94
C HIS A 44 9.91 8.17 16.41
N GLY A 45 9.86 9.41 15.87
CA GLY A 45 9.64 9.67 14.46
C GLY A 45 10.63 8.96 13.52
N LYS A 46 11.93 8.95 13.83
CA LYS A 46 12.91 8.23 12.99
C LYS A 46 12.62 6.74 12.92
N ALA A 47 12.37 6.11 14.07
CA ALA A 47 12.11 4.68 14.13
C ALA A 47 10.79 4.31 13.43
N ILE A 48 9.78 5.18 13.52
CA ILE A 48 8.51 5.04 12.79
C ILE A 48 8.73 5.17 11.28
N ALA A 49 9.53 6.13 10.82
CA ALA A 49 9.85 6.28 9.40
C ALA A 49 10.63 5.09 8.87
N ASP A 50 11.65 4.63 9.61
CA ASP A 50 12.45 3.44 9.25
C ASP A 50 11.57 2.18 9.20
N TYR A 51 10.61 2.02 10.12
CA TYR A 51 9.64 0.92 10.12
C TYR A 51 8.67 1.01 8.93
N LEU A 52 8.01 2.16 8.73
CA LEU A 52 7.02 2.35 7.66
C LEU A 52 7.64 2.22 6.26
N GLY A 53 8.91 2.62 6.11
CA GLY A 53 9.67 2.48 4.87
C GLY A 53 10.42 1.16 4.73
N SER A 54 10.29 0.22 5.67
CA SER A 54 10.91 -1.11 5.55
C SER A 54 10.18 -1.96 4.51
N ASP A 55 10.94 -2.73 3.72
CA ASP A 55 10.39 -3.61 2.68
C ASP A 55 9.32 -4.57 3.25
N GLU A 56 9.53 -5.08 4.47
CA GLU A 56 8.60 -5.97 5.17
C GLU A 56 7.25 -5.30 5.48
N ASN A 57 7.26 -4.08 6.02
CA ASN A 57 6.03 -3.37 6.33
C ASN A 57 5.30 -2.88 5.06
N ILE A 58 6.04 -2.47 4.03
CA ILE A 58 5.47 -2.13 2.72
C ILE A 58 4.76 -3.35 2.13
N GLU A 59 5.42 -4.52 2.11
CA GLU A 59 4.83 -5.75 1.61
C GLU A 59 3.59 -6.16 2.42
N PHE A 60 3.61 -6.01 3.74
CA PHE A 60 2.47 -6.29 4.61
C PHE A 60 1.27 -5.37 4.32
N GLU A 61 1.48 -4.06 4.19
CA GLU A 61 0.42 -3.10 3.89
C GLU A 61 -0.18 -3.33 2.49
N GLU A 62 0.64 -3.68 1.50
CA GLU A 62 0.15 -4.10 0.18
C GLU A 62 -0.73 -5.35 0.27
N ARG A 63 -0.34 -6.34 1.08
CA ARG A 63 -1.15 -7.55 1.31
C ARG A 63 -2.45 -7.24 2.03
N ALA A 64 -2.41 -6.39 3.06
CA ALA A 64 -3.59 -5.94 3.77
C ALA A 64 -4.55 -5.19 2.82
N ALA A 65 -4.02 -4.33 1.94
CA ALA A 65 -4.84 -3.64 0.93
C ALA A 65 -5.47 -4.62 -0.08
N ILE A 66 -4.73 -5.64 -0.54
CA ILE A 66 -5.29 -6.68 -1.43
C ILE A 66 -6.44 -7.43 -0.73
N ILE A 67 -6.29 -7.75 0.56
CA ILE A 67 -7.31 -8.48 1.34
C ILE A 67 -8.52 -7.59 1.67
N ASP A 68 -8.27 -6.37 2.15
CA ASP A 68 -9.32 -5.44 2.62
C ASP A 68 -10.12 -4.82 1.46
N PHE A 69 -9.51 -4.69 0.27
CA PHE A 69 -10.16 -4.13 -0.91
C PHE A 69 -10.57 -5.18 -1.97
N ASP A 70 -10.65 -6.46 -1.59
CA ASP A 70 -11.08 -7.58 -2.45
C ASP A 70 -10.32 -7.61 -3.80
N GLY A 71 -8.99 -7.44 -3.75
CA GLY A 71 -8.11 -7.61 -4.90
C GLY A 71 -8.06 -9.09 -5.28
N ARG A 72 -9.09 -9.58 -5.97
CA ARG A 72 -9.29 -11.01 -6.26
C ARG A 72 -8.16 -11.64 -7.08
N ALA A 73 -7.37 -10.83 -7.77
CA ALA A 73 -6.25 -11.28 -8.55
C ALA A 73 -5.08 -11.74 -7.67
N PRO A 74 -4.43 -12.87 -8.01
CA PRO A 74 -3.16 -13.24 -7.41
C PRO A 74 -2.14 -12.09 -7.48
N ARG A 75 -1.37 -11.89 -6.40
CA ARG A 75 -0.36 -10.81 -6.30
C ARG A 75 0.60 -10.81 -7.50
N GLU A 76 1.09 -11.98 -7.88
CA GLU A 76 1.97 -12.14 -9.05
C GLU A 76 1.36 -11.55 -10.33
N TRP A 77 0.05 -11.66 -10.53
CA TRP A 77 -0.62 -11.11 -11.72
C TRP A 77 -0.74 -9.59 -11.63
N ALA A 78 -1.12 -9.07 -10.47
CA ALA A 78 -1.19 -7.63 -10.23
C ALA A 78 0.18 -6.96 -10.43
N GLU A 79 1.25 -7.57 -9.90
CA GLU A 79 2.62 -7.07 -10.03
C GLU A 79 3.12 -7.09 -11.49
N GLN A 80 2.88 -8.19 -12.23
CA GLN A 80 3.26 -8.24 -13.64
C GLN A 80 2.46 -7.21 -14.46
N PHE A 81 1.17 -7.04 -14.17
CA PHE A 81 0.36 -6.06 -14.89
C PHE A 81 0.79 -4.61 -14.59
N ALA A 82 1.14 -4.29 -13.34
CA ALA A 82 1.70 -2.98 -13.00
C ALA A 82 2.99 -2.67 -13.80
N ARG A 83 3.83 -3.68 -14.05
CA ARG A 83 5.01 -3.53 -14.92
C ARG A 83 4.61 -3.21 -16.36
N TYR A 84 3.58 -3.86 -16.89
CA TYR A 84 3.08 -3.56 -18.24
C TYR A 84 2.44 -2.17 -18.35
N LEU A 85 1.70 -1.72 -17.33
CA LEU A 85 1.14 -0.36 -17.28
C LEU A 85 2.22 0.73 -17.30
N SER A 86 3.39 0.42 -16.75
CA SER A 86 4.55 1.34 -16.70
C SER A 86 5.47 1.21 -17.92
N ALA A 87 5.28 0.18 -18.74
CA ALA A 87 6.14 -0.09 -19.89
C ALA A 87 5.76 0.75 -21.11
N THR A 88 6.77 1.15 -21.89
CA THR A 88 6.51 1.68 -23.24
C THR A 88 5.98 0.57 -24.13
N LYS A 89 5.02 0.90 -25.01
CA LYS A 89 4.48 -0.08 -25.95
C LYS A 89 5.60 -0.72 -26.80
N PRO A 90 5.49 -2.00 -27.16
CA PRO A 90 6.47 -2.64 -28.04
C PRO A 90 6.55 -1.98 -29.43
N SER A 91 7.72 -2.07 -30.06
CA SER A 91 7.91 -1.61 -31.44
C SER A 91 7.00 -2.40 -32.40
N GLY A 92 6.40 -1.71 -33.37
CA GLY A 92 5.46 -2.30 -34.32
C GLY A 92 4.02 -2.48 -33.81
N VAL A 93 3.76 -2.26 -32.52
CA VAL A 93 2.40 -2.27 -31.97
C VAL A 93 1.80 -0.86 -32.05
N SER A 94 0.55 -0.74 -32.48
CA SER A 94 -0.13 0.55 -32.52
C SER A 94 -0.53 1.01 -31.10
N GLU A 95 -0.71 2.31 -30.89
CA GLU A 95 -1.21 2.85 -29.60
C GLU A 95 -2.60 2.28 -29.27
N MET A 96 -3.43 2.08 -30.29
CA MET A 96 -4.79 1.55 -30.12
C MET A 96 -4.75 0.09 -29.65
N ASP A 97 -3.93 -0.75 -30.28
CA ASP A 97 -3.79 -2.16 -29.89
C ASP A 97 -3.18 -2.29 -28.50
N TRP A 98 -2.21 -1.44 -28.17
CA TRP A 98 -1.60 -1.43 -26.83
C TRP A 98 -2.60 -1.02 -25.75
N SER A 99 -3.35 0.06 -25.98
CA SER A 99 -4.40 0.51 -25.06
C SER A 99 -5.51 -0.53 -24.90
N TRP A 100 -5.93 -1.16 -26.00
CA TRP A 100 -6.92 -2.24 -25.96
C TRP A 100 -6.41 -3.45 -25.18
N PHE A 101 -5.16 -3.86 -25.39
CA PHE A 101 -4.52 -4.95 -24.66
C PHE A 101 -4.51 -4.68 -23.15
N LEU A 102 -4.00 -3.52 -22.73
CA LEU A 102 -3.95 -3.14 -21.31
C LEU A 102 -5.35 -3.08 -20.68
N THR A 103 -6.33 -2.52 -21.41
CA THR A 103 -7.72 -2.46 -20.95
C THR A 103 -8.31 -3.86 -20.75
N THR A 104 -8.00 -4.79 -21.66
CA THR A 104 -8.49 -6.17 -21.59
C THR A 104 -7.85 -6.91 -20.42
N CYS A 105 -6.53 -6.76 -20.22
CA CYS A 105 -5.84 -7.32 -19.06
C CYS A 105 -6.39 -6.78 -17.73
N GLY A 106 -6.68 -5.47 -17.65
CA GLY A 106 -7.28 -4.86 -16.46
C GLY A 106 -8.61 -5.53 -16.09
N ARG A 107 -9.51 -5.72 -17.07
CA ARG A 107 -10.78 -6.43 -16.82
C ARG A 107 -10.59 -7.86 -16.35
N MET A 108 -9.63 -8.59 -16.93
CA MET A 108 -9.34 -9.97 -16.52
C MET A 108 -8.82 -10.06 -15.08
N ILE A 109 -8.10 -9.03 -14.62
CA ILE A 109 -7.59 -8.92 -13.25
C ILE A 109 -8.71 -8.56 -12.28
N ASP A 110 -9.57 -7.60 -12.64
CA ASP A 110 -10.73 -7.22 -11.82
C ASP A 110 -11.73 -8.39 -11.65
N GLU A 111 -11.87 -9.22 -12.69
CA GLU A 111 -12.75 -10.40 -12.70
C GLU A 111 -12.04 -11.69 -12.26
N ALA A 112 -10.78 -11.62 -11.82
CA ALA A 112 -10.02 -12.80 -11.46
C ALA A 112 -10.76 -13.61 -10.38
N PRO A 113 -10.84 -14.95 -10.51
CA PRO A 113 -11.44 -15.78 -9.49
C PRO A 113 -10.56 -15.71 -8.23
N GLY A 114 -11.17 -15.39 -7.09
CA GLY A 114 -10.45 -15.32 -5.81
C GLY A 114 -9.74 -16.65 -5.51
N VAL A 115 -8.51 -16.56 -4.99
CA VAL A 115 -7.79 -17.73 -4.52
C VAL A 115 -8.46 -18.21 -3.24
N ALA A 116 -8.96 -19.45 -3.22
CA ALA A 116 -9.46 -20.05 -2.00
C ALA A 116 -8.31 -20.14 -0.98
N VAL A 117 -8.45 -19.44 0.15
CA VAL A 117 -7.52 -19.44 1.28
C VAL A 117 -7.75 -20.68 2.15
#